data_AF-A0A520XVP2-F1
#
_entry.id   AF-A0A520XVP2-F1
#
_cell.length_a   1.000
_cell.length_b   1.000
_cell.length_c   1.000
_cell.angle_alpha   90.00
_cell.angle_beta   90.00
_cell.angle_gamma   90.00
#
_symmetry.space_group_name_H-M   'P 1'
#
loop_
_entity.id
_entity.type
_entity.pdbx_description
1 polymer ?
#
loop_
_entity_poly.entity_id
_entity_poly.type
_entity_poly.pdbx_seq_one_letter_code
_entity_poly.pdbx_strand_id
1 'polypeptide(L)'
;MIFDRYRFDQQLAMELAEKLLFAVIALVVTWLAARAAKWAFAKLVDTVDFFKRGTGNGTSLGESLGKIVSLLIWLFGLLIVLNILELGGVAGPINSLLENVVDFLPNLLWAGLIFFIGMMVARIVRDLVVTTLQAVDFDKWANRGGVDNV
;
A
#
# COMPACT_ATOMS: atom_id res chain seq x y z
N MET A 1 39.59 15.36 -40.54
CA MET A 1 38.32 14.91 -41.12
C MET A 1 37.67 13.88 -40.18
N ILE A 2 36.98 14.31 -39.11
CA ILE A 2 36.39 13.40 -38.09
C ILE A 2 34.85 13.58 -37.97
N PHE A 3 34.26 14.59 -38.61
CA PHE A 3 32.85 14.94 -38.42
C PHE A 3 31.86 14.27 -39.38
N ASP A 4 32.32 13.45 -40.32
CA ASP A 4 31.48 12.90 -41.41
C ASP A 4 30.75 11.58 -41.04
N ARG A 5 30.76 11.20 -39.76
CA ARG A 5 30.13 9.95 -39.26
C ARG A 5 28.76 10.14 -38.57
N TYR A 6 28.24 11.37 -38.49
CA TYR A 6 26.87 11.62 -37.99
C TYR A 6 25.84 11.65 -39.12
N ARG A 7 25.92 10.69 -40.05
CA ARG A 7 24.81 10.49 -40.98
C ARG A 7 23.65 9.99 -40.13
N PHE A 8 22.57 10.77 -40.05
CA PHE A 8 21.32 10.35 -39.46
C PHE A 8 20.92 9.03 -40.13
N ASP A 9 21.11 7.94 -39.39
CA ASP A 9 20.66 6.65 -39.84
C ASP A 9 19.14 6.65 -39.69
N GLN A 10 18.45 6.72 -40.83
CA GLN A 10 16.99 6.76 -40.88
C GLN A 10 16.37 5.53 -40.20
N GLN A 11 17.12 4.41 -40.14
CA GLN A 11 16.71 3.19 -39.47
C GLN A 11 16.75 3.36 -37.94
N LEU A 12 17.81 3.98 -37.39
CA LEU A 12 17.89 4.30 -35.95
C LEU A 12 16.81 5.33 -35.54
N ALA A 13 16.50 6.29 -36.41
CA ALA A 13 15.46 7.28 -36.14
C ALA A 13 14.06 6.63 -36.02
N MET A 14 13.75 5.63 -36.85
CA MET A 14 12.50 4.87 -36.78
C MET A 14 12.43 4.00 -35.51
N GLU A 15 13.51 3.31 -35.15
CA GLU A 15 13.57 2.49 -33.94
C GLU A 15 13.43 3.34 -32.66
N LEU A 16 14.09 4.49 -32.60
CA LEU A 16 13.95 5.42 -31.49
C LEU A 16 12.54 6.02 -31.43
N ALA A 17 11.91 6.31 -32.57
CA ALA A 17 10.54 6.79 -32.60
C ALA A 17 9.54 5.75 -32.06
N GLU A 18 9.72 4.48 -32.42
CA GLU A 18 8.90 3.37 -31.92
C GLU A 18 9.10 3.17 -30.40
N LYS A 19 10.36 3.11 -29.93
CA LYS A 19 10.68 3.00 -28.50
C LYS A 19 10.15 4.20 -27.69
N LEU A 20 10.25 5.42 -28.23
CA LEU A 20 9.70 6.62 -27.60
C LEU A 20 8.17 6.58 -27.54
N LEU A 21 7.49 6.09 -28.57
CA LEU A 21 6.04 5.92 -28.57
C LEU A 21 5.61 4.98 -27.42
N PHE A 22 6.23 3.80 -27.33
CA PHE A 22 5.94 2.85 -26.26
C PHE A 22 6.26 3.41 -24.87
N ALA A 23 7.37 4.13 -24.72
CA ALA A 23 7.76 4.76 -23.46
C ALA A 23 6.75 5.84 -23.02
N VAL A 24 6.26 6.65 -23.96
CA VAL A 24 5.23 7.67 -23.70
C VAL A 24 3.91 7.01 -23.28
N ILE A 25 3.49 5.96 -23.98
CA ILE A 25 2.28 5.20 -23.61
C ILE A 25 2.41 4.62 -22.20
N ALA A 26 3.54 3.97 -21.90
CA ALA A 26 3.81 3.42 -20.58
C ALA A 26 3.83 4.48 -19.47
N LEU A 27 4.37 5.67 -19.74
CA LEU A 27 4.33 6.80 -18.82
C LEU A 27 2.90 7.26 -18.54
N VAL A 28 2.06 7.37 -19.56
CA VAL A 28 0.66 7.76 -19.41
C VAL A 28 -0.10 6.71 -18.59
N VAL A 29 0.07 5.42 -18.91
CA VAL A 29 -0.55 4.30 -18.18
C VAL A 29 -0.11 4.29 -16.72
N THR A 30 1.19 4.42 -16.46
CA THR A 30 1.73 4.49 -15.10
C THR A 30 1.14 5.68 -14.35
N TRP A 31 1.17 6.87 -14.96
CA TRP A 31 0.67 8.07 -14.32
C TRP A 31 -0.82 7.92 -13.94
N LEU A 32 -1.61 7.33 -14.82
CA LEU A 32 -3.02 7.03 -14.57
C LEU A 32 -3.18 6.03 -13.41
N ALA A 33 -2.43 4.94 -13.43
CA ALA A 33 -2.44 3.92 -12.36
C ALA A 33 -2.03 4.52 -11.01
N ALA A 34 -0.97 5.34 -10.97
CA ALA A 34 -0.51 6.06 -9.79
C ALA A 34 -1.60 6.97 -9.22
N ARG A 35 -2.27 7.71 -10.10
CA ARG A 35 -3.34 8.63 -9.71
C ARG A 35 -4.54 7.87 -9.15
N ALA A 36 -4.95 6.81 -9.83
CA ALA A 36 -6.09 5.98 -9.44
C ALA A 36 -5.83 5.28 -8.10
N ALA A 37 -4.67 4.66 -7.94
CA ALA A 37 -4.29 3.97 -6.72
C ALA A 37 -4.15 4.94 -5.54
N LYS A 38 -3.55 6.13 -5.72
CA LYS A 38 -3.49 7.16 -4.67
C LYS A 38 -4.89 7.58 -4.20
N TRP A 39 -5.81 7.78 -5.14
CA TRP A 39 -7.19 8.12 -4.81
C TRP A 39 -7.92 6.97 -4.09
N ALA A 40 -7.76 5.74 -4.58
CA ALA A 40 -8.36 4.55 -3.98
C ALA A 40 -7.85 4.30 -2.56
N PHE A 41 -6.52 4.35 -2.35
CA PHE A 41 -5.92 4.19 -1.04
C PHE A 41 -6.33 5.31 -0.08
N ALA A 42 -6.25 6.56 -0.52
CA ALA A 42 -6.70 7.69 0.30
C ALA A 42 -8.17 7.49 0.72
N LYS A 43 -9.04 7.11 -0.21
CA LYS A 43 -10.46 6.87 0.08
C LYS A 43 -10.70 5.73 1.06
N LEU A 44 -9.98 4.62 0.93
CA LEU A 44 -10.09 3.47 1.86
C LEU A 44 -9.60 3.82 3.27
N VAL A 45 -8.47 4.52 3.34
CA VAL A 45 -7.82 4.91 4.59
C VAL A 45 -8.63 6.00 5.30
N ASP A 46 -9.14 6.98 4.56
CA ASP A 46 -9.98 8.05 5.10
C ASP A 46 -11.37 7.55 5.52
N THR A 47 -11.83 6.41 5.02
CA THR A 47 -13.10 5.80 5.47
C THR A 47 -13.00 5.28 6.90
N VAL A 48 -11.80 4.92 7.35
CA VAL A 48 -11.61 4.27 8.65
C VAL A 48 -10.97 5.27 9.62
N ASP A 49 -11.79 5.85 10.50
CA ASP A 49 -11.36 6.85 11.50
C ASP A 49 -10.29 6.34 12.46
N PHE A 50 -10.12 5.02 12.58
CA PHE A 50 -9.02 4.39 13.31
C PHE A 50 -7.64 4.75 12.72
N PHE A 51 -7.49 4.89 11.40
CA PHE A 51 -6.22 5.27 10.76
C PHE A 51 -5.99 6.79 10.71
N LYS A 52 -7.01 7.60 11.04
CA LYS A 52 -6.87 9.05 11.21
C LYS A 52 -6.28 9.45 12.56
N ARG A 53 -6.23 8.52 13.52
CA ARG A 53 -5.61 8.75 14.83
C ARG A 53 -4.13 9.02 14.61
N GLY A 54 -3.76 10.30 14.68
CA GLY A 54 -2.43 10.78 14.34
C GLY A 54 -1.35 10.04 15.11
N THR A 55 -0.31 9.61 14.40
CA THR A 55 1.01 9.49 15.00
C THR A 55 1.40 10.88 15.51
N GLY A 56 2.08 11.00 16.64
CA GLY A 56 2.29 12.24 17.42
C GLY A 56 2.94 13.46 16.72
N ASN A 57 3.05 13.46 15.38
CA ASN A 57 3.75 14.43 14.55
C ASN A 57 2.80 15.28 13.66
N GLY A 58 1.49 15.31 13.93
CA GLY A 58 0.55 16.21 13.24
C GLY A 58 0.18 15.83 11.79
N THR A 59 0.66 14.69 11.29
CA THR A 59 0.24 14.10 10.01
C THR A 59 -0.57 12.84 10.27
N SER A 60 -1.65 12.63 9.52
CA SER A 60 -2.41 11.39 9.66
C SER A 60 -1.56 10.20 9.20
N LEU A 61 -1.69 9.05 9.87
CA LEU A 61 -1.01 7.81 9.46
C LEU A 61 -1.38 7.48 8.00
N GLY A 62 -2.62 7.76 7.63
CA GLY A 62 -3.10 7.60 6.28
C GLY A 62 -2.38 8.43 5.22
N GLU A 63 -2.04 9.67 5.53
CA GLU A 63 -1.31 10.53 4.61
C GLU A 63 0.13 10.05 4.41
N SER A 64 0.78 9.58 5.48
CA SER A 64 2.12 8.99 5.42
C SER A 64 2.14 7.71 4.59
N LEU A 65 1.17 6.81 4.80
CA LEU A 65 1.02 5.59 4.00
C LEU A 65 0.71 5.92 2.54
N GLY A 66 -0.16 6.91 2.27
CA GLY A 66 -0.47 7.36 0.92
C GLY A 66 0.75 7.93 0.19
N LYS A 67 1.66 8.63 0.89
CA LYS A 67 2.94 9.10 0.33
C LYS A 67 3.85 7.92 -0.04
N ILE A 68 3.97 6.92 0.82
CA ILE A 68 4.78 5.71 0.56
C ILE A 68 4.24 4.97 -0.67
N VAL A 69 2.93 4.70 -0.71
CA VAL A 69 2.29 4.01 -1.84
C VAL A 69 2.49 4.79 -3.14
N SER A 70 2.30 6.12 -3.11
CA SER A 70 2.52 6.97 -4.27
C SER A 70 3.97 6.92 -4.77
N LEU A 71 4.95 6.85 -3.87
CA LEU A 71 6.36 6.75 -4.22
C LEU A 71 6.66 5.40 -4.86
N LEU A 72 6.13 4.31 -4.31
CA LEU A 72 6.28 2.96 -4.89
C LEU A 72 5.73 2.89 -6.31
N ILE A 73 4.56 3.47 -6.58
CA ILE A 73 3.98 3.44 -7.93
C ILE A 73 4.80 4.26 -8.93
N TRP A 74 5.36 5.39 -8.48
CA TRP A 74 6.28 6.17 -9.31
C TRP A 74 7.56 5.38 -9.64
N LEU A 75 8.11 4.67 -8.65
CA LEU A 75 9.24 3.78 -8.84
C LEU A 75 8.91 2.71 -9.89
N PHE A 76 7.74 2.07 -9.79
CA PHE A 76 7.24 1.09 -10.78
C PHE A 76 7.16 1.65 -12.20
N GLY A 77 6.65 2.87 -12.35
CA GLY A 77 6.63 3.54 -13.64
C GLY A 77 7.99 3.73 -14.26
N LEU A 78 8.94 4.16 -13.44
CA LEU A 78 10.31 4.36 -13.88
C LEU A 78 10.92 3.05 -14.40
N LEU A 79 10.65 1.91 -13.75
CA LEU A 79 11.10 0.61 -14.29
C LEU A 79 10.55 0.32 -15.67
N ILE A 80 9.25 0.50 -15.87
CA ILE A 80 8.59 0.15 -17.13
C ILE A 80 9.26 0.95 -18.26
N VAL A 81 9.52 2.24 -18.01
CA VAL A 81 10.26 3.10 -18.95
C VAL A 81 11.69 2.58 -19.16
N LEU A 82 12.43 2.27 -18.11
CA LEU A 82 13.80 1.74 -18.21
C LEU A 82 13.87 0.40 -18.98
N ASN A 83 12.87 -0.46 -18.83
CA ASN A 83 12.75 -1.73 -19.55
C ASN A 83 12.45 -1.50 -21.03
N ILE A 84 11.55 -0.58 -21.38
CA ILE A 84 11.26 -0.21 -22.79
C ILE A 84 12.47 0.42 -23.47
N LEU A 85 13.27 1.18 -22.71
CA LEU A 85 14.54 1.73 -23.18
C LEU A 85 15.68 0.69 -23.19
N GLU A 86 15.39 -0.57 -22.88
CA GLU A 86 16.32 -1.71 -22.89
C GLU A 86 17.58 -1.51 -22.01
N LEU A 87 17.44 -0.76 -20.91
CA LEU A 87 18.53 -0.52 -19.95
C LEU A 87 18.70 -1.71 -18.98
N GLY A 88 18.74 -2.93 -19.54
CA GLY A 88 18.54 -4.22 -18.86
C GLY A 88 19.48 -4.57 -17.70
N GLY A 89 20.53 -3.79 -17.46
CA GLY A 89 21.46 -4.01 -16.35
C GLY A 89 20.95 -3.58 -14.96
N VAL A 90 19.97 -2.67 -14.89
CA VAL A 90 19.47 -2.12 -13.61
C VAL A 90 18.10 -2.69 -13.22
N ALA A 91 17.37 -3.25 -14.17
CA ALA A 91 15.98 -3.68 -13.97
C ALA A 91 15.81 -5.01 -13.20
N GLY A 92 16.83 -5.87 -13.18
CA GLY A 92 16.72 -7.23 -12.60
C GLY A 92 16.24 -7.27 -11.14
N PRO A 93 16.94 -6.63 -10.18
CA PRO A 93 16.54 -6.61 -8.77
C PRO A 93 15.21 -5.92 -8.51
N ILE A 94 14.75 -5.09 -9.45
CA ILE A 94 13.58 -4.24 -9.26
C ILE A 94 12.34 -4.92 -9.88
N ASN A 95 12.53 -5.74 -10.92
CA ASN A 95 11.51 -6.65 -11.45
C ASN A 95 11.08 -7.69 -10.40
N SER A 96 12.02 -8.21 -9.59
CA SER A 96 11.65 -9.14 -8.50
C SER A 96 10.83 -8.44 -7.40
N LEU A 97 11.08 -7.16 -7.10
CA LEU A 97 10.24 -6.39 -6.18
C LEU A 97 8.83 -6.16 -6.74
N LEU A 98 8.71 -5.94 -8.05
CA LEU A 98 7.43 -5.82 -8.76
C LEU A 98 6.59 -7.09 -8.62
N GLU A 99 7.18 -8.26 -8.91
CA GLU A 99 6.50 -9.55 -8.76
C GLU A 99 6.03 -9.76 -7.32
N ASN A 100 6.90 -9.55 -6.33
CA ASN A 100 6.53 -9.68 -4.92
C ASN A 100 5.35 -8.78 -4.50
N VAL A 101 5.26 -7.56 -5.05
CA VAL A 101 4.16 -6.62 -4.72
C VAL A 101 2.85 -7.03 -5.39
N VAL A 102 2.91 -7.53 -6.63
CA VAL A 102 1.74 -8.08 -7.33
C VAL A 102 1.26 -9.36 -6.64
N ASP A 103 2.17 -10.21 -6.20
CA ASP A 103 1.86 -11.44 -5.45
C ASP A 103 1.30 -11.15 -4.05
N PHE A 104 1.60 -9.97 -3.49
CA PHE A 104 1.02 -9.53 -2.22
C PHE A 104 -0.45 -9.10 -2.35
N LEU A 105 -0.87 -8.61 -3.51
CA LEU A 105 -2.26 -8.18 -3.75
C LEU A 105 -3.32 -9.24 -3.42
N PRO A 106 -3.24 -10.50 -3.93
CA PRO A 106 -4.19 -11.54 -3.58
C PRO A 106 -4.13 -11.91 -2.09
N ASN A 107 -2.93 -11.92 -1.50
CA ASN A 107 -2.77 -12.19 -0.07
C ASN A 107 -3.43 -11.10 0.81
N LEU A 108 -3.42 -9.84 0.37
CA LEU A 108 -4.09 -8.75 1.07
C LEU A 108 -5.61 -8.92 1.07
N LEU A 109 -6.19 -9.47 -0.01
CA LEU A 109 -7.62 -9.82 -0.04
C LEU A 109 -7.95 -10.91 0.98
N TRP A 110 -7.12 -11.97 1.04
CA TRP A 110 -7.27 -13.02 2.06
C TRP A 110 -7.10 -12.49 3.48
N ALA A 111 -6.13 -11.59 3.71
CA ALA A 111 -5.93 -10.94 4.99
C ALA A 111 -7.17 -10.13 5.41
N GLY A 112 -7.80 -9.39 4.48
CA GLY A 112 -9.05 -8.68 4.73
C GLY A 112 -10.20 -9.60 5.14
N LEU A 113 -10.34 -10.75 4.47
CA LEU A 113 -11.35 -11.75 4.81
C LEU A 113 -11.11 -12.36 6.20
N ILE A 114 -9.87 -12.77 6.49
CA ILE A 114 -9.49 -13.31 7.80
C ILE A 114 -9.70 -12.26 8.89
N PHE A 115 -9.33 -11.00 8.64
CA PHE A 115 -9.56 -9.90 9.57
C PHE A 115 -11.04 -9.69 9.87
N PHE A 116 -11.90 -9.73 8.85
CA PHE A 116 -13.34 -9.62 9.00
C PHE A 116 -13.90 -10.74 9.90
N ILE A 117 -13.53 -11.99 9.63
CA ILE A 117 -13.94 -13.15 10.44
C ILE A 117 -13.39 -13.02 11.87
N GLY A 118 -12.12 -12.67 12.02
CA GLY A 118 -11.47 -12.46 13.31
C GLY A 118 -12.17 -11.39 14.15
N MET A 119 -12.59 -10.28 13.55
CA MET A 119 -13.39 -9.27 14.24
C MET A 119 -14.75 -9.80 14.70
N MET A 120 -15.39 -10.65 13.91
CA MET A 120 -16.67 -11.27 14.29
C MET A 120 -16.50 -12.15 15.53
N VAL A 121 -15.45 -12.99 15.55
CA VAL A 121 -15.10 -13.82 16.70
C VAL A 121 -14.72 -12.97 17.91
N ALA A 122 -13.91 -11.93 17.73
CA ALA A 122 -13.49 -11.03 18.80
C ALA A 122 -14.67 -10.35 19.49
N ARG A 123 -15.73 -9.99 18.75
CA ARG A 123 -16.97 -9.44 19.33
C ARG A 123 -17.66 -10.46 20.22
N ILE A 124 -17.80 -11.72 19.77
CA ILE A 124 -18.40 -12.79 20.56
C ILE A 124 -17.62 -13.02 21.85
N VAL A 125 -16.28 -13.08 21.76
CA VAL A 125 -15.41 -13.26 22.93
C VAL A 125 -15.55 -12.08 23.88
N ARG A 126 -15.60 -10.83 23.37
CA ARG A 126 -15.84 -9.65 24.19
C ARG A 126 -17.16 -9.76 24.94
N ASP A 127 -18.24 -10.14 24.27
CA ASP A 127 -19.56 -10.24 24.89
C ASP A 127 -19.58 -11.34 25.96
N LEU A 128 -18.89 -12.46 25.72
CA LEU A 128 -18.72 -13.52 26.71
C LEU A 128 -17.93 -13.04 27.93
N VAL A 129 -16.83 -12.33 27.72
CA VAL A 129 -16.02 -11.76 28.81
C VAL A 129 -16.84 -10.74 29.61
N VAL A 130 -17.56 -9.84 28.95
CA VAL A 130 -18.41 -8.84 29.63
C VAL A 130 -19.52 -9.52 30.43
N THR A 131 -20.21 -10.50 29.84
CA THR A 131 -21.28 -11.25 30.51
C THR A 131 -20.75 -12.02 31.71
N THR A 132 -19.58 -12.64 31.58
CA THR A 132 -18.94 -13.37 32.68
C THR A 132 -18.52 -12.42 33.80
N LEU A 133 -17.94 -11.27 33.47
CA LEU A 133 -17.57 -10.24 34.45
C LEU A 133 -18.79 -9.65 35.16
N GLN A 134 -19.94 -9.57 34.50
CA GLN A 134 -21.21 -9.13 35.11
C GLN A 134 -21.85 -10.22 35.97
N ALA A 135 -21.74 -11.50 35.57
CA ALA A 135 -22.27 -12.63 36.32
C ALA A 135 -21.42 -12.97 37.56
N VAL A 136 -20.12 -12.69 37.50
CA VAL A 136 -19.26 -12.71 38.68
C VAL A 136 -19.55 -11.42 39.45
N ASP A 137 -20.41 -11.49 40.47
CA ASP A 137 -20.66 -10.41 41.43
C ASP A 137 -19.35 -10.08 42.19
N PHE A 138 -18.45 -9.32 41.54
CA PHE A 138 -17.29 -8.73 42.20
C PHE A 138 -17.73 -7.81 43.35
N ASP A 139 -18.97 -7.30 43.32
CA ASP A 139 -19.60 -6.58 44.43
C ASP A 139 -19.69 -7.42 45.71
N LYS A 140 -19.94 -8.74 45.60
CA LYS A 140 -20.05 -9.63 46.77
C LYS A 140 -18.69 -10.00 47.35
N TRP A 141 -17.64 -9.98 46.53
CA TRP A 141 -16.26 -10.20 46.96
C TRP A 141 -15.62 -8.91 47.49
N ALA A 142 -15.95 -7.77 46.90
CA ALA A 142 -15.54 -6.43 47.36
C ALA A 142 -16.22 -6.05 48.69
N ASN A 143 -17.52 -6.32 48.89
CA ASN A 143 -18.21 -6.07 50.16
C ASN A 143 -17.79 -7.01 51.31
N ARG A 144 -17.07 -8.10 51.03
CA ARG A 144 -16.46 -8.93 52.08
C ARG A 144 -15.05 -8.49 52.46
N GLY A 145 -14.45 -7.57 51.70
CA GLY A 145 -13.15 -6.96 51.99
C GLY A 145 -13.22 -5.52 52.52
N GLY A 146 -14.42 -4.93 52.59
CA GLY A 146 -14.66 -3.58 53.09
C GLY A 146 -14.79 -3.52 54.61
N VAL A 147 -13.64 -3.31 55.28
CA VAL A 147 -13.45 -2.53 56.51
C VAL A 147 -14.70 -2.33 57.38
N ASP A 148 -14.81 -3.17 58.41
CA ASP A 148 -15.52 -2.85 59.64
C ASP A 148 -14.93 -1.56 60.24
N ASN A 149 -15.56 -0.41 60.00
CA ASN A 149 -15.38 0.81 60.77
C ASN A 149 -16.76 1.37 61.11
N VAL A 150 -17.38 0.76 62.12
CA VAL A 150 -18.19 1.44 63.14
C VAL A 150 -17.66 1.02 64.49
#